data_AF-A0A0W8DLM5-F1
#
_entry.id   AF-A0A0W8DLM5-F1
#
_cell.length_a   1.000
_cell.length_b   1.000
_cell.length_c   1.000
_cell.angle_alpha   90.00
_cell.angle_beta   90.00
_cell.angle_gamma   90.00
#
_symmetry.space_group_name_H-M   'P 1'
#
loop_
_entity.id
_entity.type
_entity.pdbx_description
1 polymer ?
#
loop_
_entity_poly.entity_id
_entity_poly.type
_entity_poly.pdbx_seq_one_letter_code
_entity_poly.pdbx_strand_id
1 'polypeptide(L)'
;MKNVCPSLCNDWYDACKDEYYAYGGAGTLAPCYGNALVCSPLKSIANSGADFCVHMGFHVGSDSDAEGIDCFDGSVPELLGEAEPTEPWQMRLKRMLEEEAENPSGLFIAGCFVLVTMILMGGRLARQFGDPFGGDQLNLMEVRRLQQERYERGEQMYDDETDSSSDEEHAPRTTIDQANDESETSTSATS
;
A
#
# COMPACT_ATOMS: atom_id res chain seq x y z
N MET A 1 -5.86 -21.50 -41.48
CA MET A 1 -5.86 -20.58 -40.31
C MET A 1 -6.24 -19.20 -40.84
N LYS A 2 -6.85 -18.31 -40.04
CA LYS A 2 -6.94 -16.89 -40.44
C LYS A 2 -5.56 -16.24 -40.26
N ASN A 3 -5.25 -15.24 -41.08
CA ASN A 3 -4.10 -14.37 -40.88
C ASN A 3 -4.42 -13.33 -39.81
N VAL A 4 -3.41 -12.69 -39.21
CA VAL A 4 -3.57 -11.55 -38.29
C VAL A 4 -3.56 -10.25 -39.10
N CYS A 5 -4.44 -9.29 -38.79
CA CYS A 5 -4.50 -8.03 -39.52
C CYS A 5 -3.21 -7.19 -39.33
N PRO A 6 -2.67 -6.53 -40.38
CA PRO A 6 -1.48 -5.69 -40.26
C PRO A 6 -1.61 -4.56 -39.23
N SER A 7 -2.82 -4.00 -39.09
CA SER A 7 -3.21 -3.03 -38.05
C SER A 7 -2.93 -3.53 -36.65
N LEU A 8 -3.60 -4.62 -36.22
CA LEU A 8 -3.39 -5.25 -34.91
C LEU A 8 -1.92 -5.59 -34.64
N CYS A 9 -1.20 -6.09 -35.65
CA CYS A 9 0.23 -6.39 -35.52
C CYS A 9 1.06 -5.13 -35.22
N ASN A 10 0.76 -3.99 -35.85
CA ASN A 10 1.41 -2.71 -35.59
C ASN A 10 1.03 -2.15 -34.21
N ASP A 11 -0.25 -2.14 -33.86
CA ASP A 11 -0.72 -1.64 -32.55
C ASP A 11 -0.12 -2.45 -31.38
N TRP A 12 -0.07 -3.78 -31.51
CA TRP A 12 0.54 -4.66 -30.52
C TRP A 12 2.06 -4.44 -30.40
N TYR A 13 2.77 -4.28 -31.52
CA TYR A 13 4.18 -3.90 -31.50
C TYR A 13 4.38 -2.51 -30.88
N ASP A 14 3.60 -1.49 -31.25
CA ASP A 14 3.77 -0.14 -30.72
C ASP A 14 3.45 -0.03 -29.22
N ALA A 15 2.60 -0.91 -28.68
CA ALA A 15 2.41 -1.09 -27.24
C ALA A 15 3.62 -1.77 -26.57
N CYS A 16 4.11 -2.89 -27.12
CA CYS A 16 5.11 -3.75 -26.47
C CYS A 16 6.57 -3.50 -26.91
N LYS A 17 6.86 -2.53 -27.79
CA LYS A 17 8.19 -2.26 -28.40
C LYS A 17 9.33 -2.03 -27.39
N ASP A 18 8.99 -1.53 -26.21
CA ASP A 18 9.92 -1.25 -25.11
C ASP A 18 9.97 -2.38 -24.06
N GLU A 19 9.12 -3.40 -24.17
CA GLU A 19 9.16 -4.60 -23.33
C GLU A 19 10.27 -5.57 -23.77
N TYR A 20 10.65 -6.45 -22.86
CA TYR A 20 11.77 -7.39 -23.05
C TYR A 20 11.28 -8.76 -23.51
N TYR A 21 11.89 -9.28 -24.58
CA TYR A 21 11.55 -10.55 -25.20
C TYR A 21 12.79 -11.43 -25.39
N ALA A 22 12.56 -12.74 -25.53
CA ALA A 22 13.55 -13.74 -25.88
C ALA A 22 12.97 -14.73 -26.91
N TYR A 23 13.86 -15.45 -27.60
CA TYR A 23 13.47 -16.59 -28.43
C TYR A 23 13.28 -17.84 -27.56
N GLY A 24 12.09 -18.43 -27.62
CA GLY A 24 11.79 -19.72 -26.99
C GLY A 24 12.37 -20.90 -27.77
N GLY A 25 12.32 -22.09 -27.18
CA GLY A 25 12.87 -23.32 -27.78
C GLY A 25 12.23 -23.76 -29.11
N ALA A 26 11.10 -23.15 -29.50
CA ALA A 26 10.46 -23.36 -30.80
C ALA A 26 10.94 -22.39 -31.90
N GLY A 27 11.83 -21.45 -31.59
CA GLY A 27 12.25 -20.36 -32.49
C GLY A 27 11.27 -19.20 -32.59
N THR A 28 10.11 -19.29 -31.93
CA THR A 28 9.17 -18.16 -31.76
C THR A 28 9.60 -17.25 -30.62
N LEU A 29 9.24 -15.98 -30.72
CA LEU A 29 9.45 -14.98 -29.69
C LEU A 29 8.47 -15.19 -28.51
N ALA A 30 8.92 -14.86 -27.29
CA ALA A 30 8.12 -14.88 -26.08
C ALA A 30 8.50 -13.73 -25.12
N PRO A 31 7.56 -13.14 -24.37
CA PRO A 31 7.87 -12.11 -23.38
C PRO A 31 8.74 -12.67 -22.23
N CYS A 32 9.68 -11.88 -21.73
CA CYS A 32 10.55 -12.26 -20.63
C CYS A 32 9.89 -12.02 -19.26
N TYR A 33 9.24 -13.05 -18.73
CA TYR A 33 8.76 -13.06 -17.35
C TYR A 33 9.76 -13.76 -16.40
N GLY A 34 10.13 -13.08 -15.32
CA GLY A 34 11.01 -13.63 -14.28
C GLY A 34 12.47 -13.79 -14.71
N ASN A 35 13.06 -14.96 -14.44
CA ASN A 35 14.51 -15.16 -14.38
C ASN A 35 15.17 -15.47 -15.76
N ALA A 36 14.68 -14.86 -16.84
CA ALA A 36 15.18 -15.12 -18.19
C ALA A 36 16.57 -14.48 -18.39
N LEU A 37 17.59 -15.30 -18.64
CA LEU A 37 19.01 -14.90 -18.63
C LEU A 37 19.45 -14.07 -19.85
N VAL A 38 18.72 -14.13 -20.95
CA VAL A 38 19.04 -13.42 -22.20
C VAL A 38 17.74 -12.85 -22.77
N CYS A 39 17.57 -11.53 -22.63
CA CYS A 39 16.41 -10.79 -23.11
C CYS A 39 16.86 -9.46 -23.72
N SER A 40 16.10 -8.98 -24.70
CA SER A 40 16.34 -7.71 -25.39
C SER A 40 15.02 -6.97 -25.65
N PRO A 41 15.01 -5.62 -25.69
CA PRO A 41 13.80 -4.86 -26.01
C PRO A 41 13.24 -5.25 -27.39
N LEU A 42 11.93 -5.37 -27.54
CA LEU A 42 11.29 -5.83 -28.79
C LEU A 42 11.74 -5.02 -30.02
N LYS A 43 11.85 -3.69 -29.91
CA LYS A 43 12.38 -2.77 -30.94
C LYS A 43 13.83 -2.99 -31.39
N SER A 44 14.55 -3.91 -30.75
CA SER A 44 15.91 -4.33 -31.14
C SER A 44 15.93 -5.72 -31.79
N ILE A 45 14.78 -6.38 -31.85
CA ILE A 45 14.58 -7.71 -32.44
C ILE A 45 13.77 -7.59 -33.73
N ALA A 46 12.62 -6.90 -33.66
CA ALA A 46 11.72 -6.65 -34.78
C ALA A 46 11.67 -5.15 -35.12
N ASN A 47 11.46 -4.85 -36.41
CA ASN A 47 11.51 -3.49 -36.96
C ASN A 47 10.10 -2.90 -37.23
N SER A 48 9.07 -3.74 -37.23
CA SER A 48 7.66 -3.36 -37.47
C SER A 48 6.72 -4.36 -36.81
N GLY A 49 5.42 -4.05 -36.79
CA GLY A 49 4.39 -4.96 -36.29
C GLY A 49 4.29 -6.27 -37.07
N ALA A 50 4.36 -6.20 -38.40
CA ALA A 50 4.33 -7.39 -39.24
C ALA A 50 5.54 -8.32 -38.97
N ASP A 51 6.74 -7.73 -38.82
CA ASP A 51 7.99 -8.41 -38.47
C ASP A 51 7.88 -9.11 -37.10
N PHE A 52 7.34 -8.39 -36.09
CA PHE A 52 7.04 -8.92 -34.77
C PHE A 52 6.01 -10.07 -34.78
N CYS A 53 4.89 -9.91 -35.49
CA CYS A 53 3.88 -10.97 -35.63
C CYS A 53 4.47 -12.25 -36.23
N VAL A 54 5.33 -12.14 -37.25
CA VAL A 54 6.05 -13.29 -37.84
C VAL A 54 7.01 -13.91 -36.81
N HIS A 55 7.75 -13.09 -36.05
CA HIS A 55 8.62 -13.60 -34.97
C HIS A 55 7.85 -14.28 -33.84
N MET A 56 6.63 -13.84 -33.51
CA MET A 56 5.72 -14.52 -32.57
C MET A 56 5.14 -15.83 -33.14
N GLY A 57 5.31 -16.11 -34.44
CA GLY A 57 4.84 -17.32 -35.12
C GLY A 57 3.50 -17.19 -35.85
N PHE A 58 3.01 -15.97 -36.06
CA PHE A 58 1.75 -15.71 -36.78
C PHE A 58 1.97 -15.40 -38.27
N HIS A 59 0.98 -15.72 -39.09
CA HIS A 59 0.91 -15.25 -40.48
C HIS A 59 0.16 -13.91 -40.52
N VAL A 60 0.78 -12.90 -41.11
CA VAL A 60 0.19 -11.55 -41.29
C VAL A 60 -0.61 -11.51 -42.59
N GLY A 61 -1.74 -10.79 -42.59
CA GLY A 61 -2.58 -10.57 -43.77
C GLY A 61 -2.01 -9.57 -44.76
N SER A 62 -2.76 -9.27 -45.81
CA SER A 62 -2.49 -8.12 -46.68
C SER A 62 -3.18 -6.85 -46.17
N ASP A 63 -2.67 -5.67 -46.54
CA ASP A 63 -3.34 -4.39 -46.27
C ASP A 63 -4.67 -4.21 -47.05
N SER A 64 -5.06 -5.21 -47.86
CA SER A 64 -6.34 -5.29 -48.55
C SER A 64 -7.30 -6.36 -47.98
N ASP A 65 -6.89 -7.08 -46.93
CA ASP A 65 -7.75 -8.03 -46.21
C ASP A 65 -8.75 -7.25 -45.34
N ALA A 66 -10.03 -7.61 -45.34
CA ALA A 66 -11.01 -6.93 -44.49
C ALA A 66 -10.92 -7.39 -43.02
N GLU A 67 -10.82 -6.44 -42.10
CA GLU A 67 -10.73 -6.68 -40.65
C GLU A 67 -11.95 -7.46 -40.13
N GLY A 68 -11.69 -8.44 -39.24
CA GLY A 68 -12.69 -9.39 -38.71
C GLY A 68 -13.19 -10.44 -39.73
N ILE A 69 -13.22 -10.11 -41.02
CA ILE A 69 -13.71 -10.97 -42.11
C ILE A 69 -12.60 -11.90 -42.61
N ASP A 70 -11.57 -11.35 -43.25
CA ASP A 70 -10.49 -12.09 -43.91
C ASP A 70 -9.31 -12.31 -42.95
N CYS A 71 -8.96 -11.26 -42.20
CA CYS A 71 -7.93 -11.30 -41.15
C CYS A 71 -8.55 -11.23 -39.74
N PHE A 72 -7.76 -11.59 -38.74
CA PHE A 72 -8.09 -11.51 -37.32
C PHE A 72 -7.57 -10.19 -36.74
N ASP A 73 -8.52 -9.38 -36.28
CA ASP A 73 -8.44 -8.02 -35.75
C ASP A 73 -8.32 -7.97 -34.21
N GLY A 74 -8.49 -9.11 -33.54
CA GLY A 74 -8.43 -9.21 -32.08
C GLY A 74 -9.76 -8.96 -31.38
N SER A 75 -10.85 -8.65 -32.11
CA SER A 75 -12.17 -8.46 -31.50
C SER A 75 -12.77 -9.78 -31.02
N VAL A 76 -13.54 -9.71 -29.92
CA VAL A 76 -14.35 -10.83 -29.44
C VAL A 76 -15.66 -10.83 -30.22
N PRO A 77 -16.04 -11.91 -30.94
CA PRO A 77 -17.27 -11.91 -31.72
C PRO A 77 -18.51 -11.83 -30.83
N GLU A 78 -19.33 -10.78 -31.01
CA GLU A 78 -20.55 -10.52 -30.22
C GLU A 78 -21.56 -11.69 -30.19
N LEU A 79 -21.46 -12.58 -31.18
CA LEU A 79 -22.33 -13.75 -31.37
C LEU A 79 -21.81 -15.04 -30.69
N LEU A 80 -20.62 -15.02 -30.09
CA LEU A 80 -19.95 -16.22 -29.55
C LEU A 80 -19.37 -15.98 -28.14
N GLY A 81 -20.22 -16.12 -27.14
CA GLY A 81 -19.85 -16.17 -25.73
C GLY A 81 -21.09 -16.18 -24.84
N GLU A 82 -20.93 -16.59 -23.58
CA GLU A 82 -21.83 -16.11 -22.53
C GLU A 82 -21.29 -14.76 -22.06
N ALA A 83 -22.17 -13.76 -21.92
CA ALA A 83 -21.76 -12.47 -21.36
C ALA A 83 -21.26 -12.68 -19.92
N GLU A 84 -20.18 -12.01 -19.53
CA GLU A 84 -19.63 -12.16 -18.18
C GLU A 84 -20.73 -11.94 -17.12
N PRO A 85 -20.91 -12.87 -16.17
CA PRO A 85 -21.96 -12.74 -15.16
C PRO A 85 -21.68 -11.49 -14.33
N THR A 86 -22.63 -10.55 -14.31
CA THR A 86 -22.44 -9.25 -13.66
C THR A 86 -22.14 -9.44 -12.17
N GLU A 87 -20.86 -9.28 -11.80
CA GLU A 87 -20.43 -9.52 -10.42
C GLU A 87 -21.21 -8.62 -9.46
N PRO A 88 -21.80 -9.18 -8.39
CA PRO A 88 -22.39 -8.35 -7.35
C PRO A 88 -21.28 -7.49 -6.76
N TRP A 89 -21.57 -6.20 -6.55
CA TRP A 89 -20.57 -5.19 -6.14
C TRP A 89 -19.71 -5.63 -4.94
N GLN A 90 -20.26 -6.46 -4.05
CA GLN A 90 -19.57 -7.06 -2.91
C GLN A 90 -18.36 -7.92 -3.28
N MET A 91 -18.42 -8.69 -4.38
CA MET A 91 -17.28 -9.50 -4.86
C MET A 91 -16.16 -8.61 -5.39
N ARG A 92 -16.52 -7.60 -6.20
CA ARG A 92 -15.57 -6.58 -6.69
C ARG A 92 -14.92 -5.81 -5.54
N LEU A 93 -15.70 -5.44 -4.51
CA LEU A 93 -15.18 -4.74 -3.33
C LEU A 93 -14.32 -5.66 -2.45
N LYS A 94 -14.66 -6.95 -2.31
CA LYS A 94 -13.78 -7.93 -1.64
C LYS A 94 -12.44 -8.03 -2.34
N ARG A 95 -12.42 -8.20 -3.68
CA ARG A 95 -11.19 -8.28 -4.48
C ARG A 95 -10.28 -7.08 -4.24
N MET A 96 -10.80 -5.86 -4.41
CA MET A 96 -10.01 -4.62 -4.19
C MET A 96 -9.53 -4.47 -2.74
N LEU A 97 -10.30 -4.93 -1.75
CA LEU A 97 -9.91 -4.91 -0.33
C LEU A 97 -8.83 -5.96 0.00
N GLU A 98 -8.79 -7.07 -0.73
CA GLU A 98 -7.83 -8.16 -0.58
C GLU A 98 -6.50 -7.81 -1.25
N GLU A 99 -6.55 -7.14 -2.41
CA GLU A 99 -5.39 -6.53 -3.10
C GLU A 99 -4.74 -5.41 -2.26
N GLU A 100 -5.52 -4.47 -1.72
CA GLU A 100 -5.03 -3.42 -0.80
C GLU A 100 -4.66 -3.98 0.60
N ALA A 101 -5.09 -5.18 0.98
CA ALA A 101 -4.61 -5.82 2.21
C ALA A 101 -3.21 -6.43 2.04
N GLU A 102 -2.87 -6.91 0.84
CA GLU A 102 -1.54 -7.45 0.53
C GLU A 102 -0.51 -6.33 0.25
N ASN A 103 -0.93 -5.25 -0.42
CA ASN A 103 -0.09 -4.09 -0.71
C ASN A 103 -0.82 -2.77 -0.35
N PRO A 104 -0.90 -2.40 0.94
CA PRO A 104 -1.70 -1.26 1.39
C PRO A 104 -1.14 0.08 0.91
N SER A 105 -1.94 0.78 0.10
CA SER A 105 -1.61 2.12 -0.37
C SER A 105 -1.58 3.13 0.78
N GLY A 106 -0.73 4.15 0.67
CA GLY A 106 -0.66 5.23 1.67
C GLY A 106 -2.00 5.98 1.84
N LEU A 107 -2.85 5.97 0.81
CA LEU A 107 -4.20 6.54 0.84
C LEU A 107 -5.18 5.65 1.63
N PHE A 108 -5.14 4.33 1.44
CA PHE A 108 -5.94 3.38 2.23
C PHE A 108 -5.59 3.47 3.71
N ILE A 109 -4.30 3.44 4.04
CA ILE A 109 -3.79 3.60 5.42
C ILE A 109 -4.26 4.93 6.03
N ALA A 110 -4.13 6.05 5.31
CA ALA A 110 -4.60 7.35 5.78
C ALA A 110 -6.12 7.38 6.01
N GLY A 111 -6.91 6.78 5.10
CA GLY A 111 -8.36 6.65 5.24
C GLY A 111 -8.77 5.87 6.49
N CYS A 112 -8.10 4.75 6.78
CA CYS A 112 -8.28 3.98 8.01
C CYS A 112 -7.96 4.81 9.27
N PHE A 113 -6.85 5.55 9.29
CA PHE A 113 -6.52 6.43 10.42
C PHE A 113 -7.51 7.58 10.60
N VAL A 114 -8.07 8.15 9.53
CA VAL A 114 -9.13 9.18 9.62
C VAL A 114 -10.42 8.59 10.20
N LEU A 115 -10.82 7.39 9.78
CA LEU A 115 -11.98 6.70 10.37
C LEU A 115 -11.77 6.37 11.86
N VAL A 116 -10.61 5.83 12.23
CA VAL A 116 -10.29 5.50 13.64
C VAL A 116 -10.23 6.77 14.50
N THR A 117 -9.62 7.85 14.03
CA THR A 117 -9.57 9.11 14.78
C THR A 117 -10.94 9.78 14.90
N MET A 118 -11.79 9.72 13.87
CA MET A 118 -13.19 10.16 13.95
C MET A 118 -13.99 9.35 14.99
N ILE A 119 -13.84 8.03 15.03
CA ILE A 119 -14.50 7.16 16.02
C ILE A 119 -14.01 7.47 17.44
N LEU A 120 -12.70 7.65 17.63
CA LEU A 120 -12.11 7.96 18.94
C LEU A 120 -12.48 9.37 19.43
N MET A 121 -12.48 10.38 18.55
CA MET A 121 -12.91 11.73 18.90
C MET A 121 -14.42 11.81 19.13
N GLY A 122 -15.23 11.12 18.33
CA GLY A 122 -16.68 10.99 18.55
C GLY A 122 -17.01 10.31 19.88
N GLY A 123 -16.33 9.20 20.19
CA GLY A 123 -16.46 8.51 21.48
C GLY A 123 -15.98 9.34 22.67
N ARG A 124 -14.94 10.16 22.50
CA ARG A 124 -14.48 11.10 23.53
C ARG A 124 -15.46 12.25 23.73
N LEU A 125 -16.03 12.81 22.65
CA LEU A 125 -17.07 13.84 22.70
C LEU A 125 -18.35 13.32 23.36
N ALA A 126 -18.81 12.10 23.02
CA ALA A 126 -19.96 11.47 23.65
C ALA A 126 -19.75 11.27 25.17
N ARG A 127 -18.54 10.88 25.59
CA ARG A 127 -18.18 10.80 27.02
C ARG A 127 -18.04 12.16 27.70
N GLN A 128 -17.64 13.20 26.98
CA GLN A 128 -17.39 14.54 27.53
C GLN A 128 -18.64 15.43 27.58
N PHE A 129 -19.64 15.21 26.72
CA PHE A 129 -20.94 15.89 26.77
C PHE A 129 -21.97 15.21 27.69
N GLY A 130 -21.65 14.02 28.21
CA GLY A 130 -22.57 13.23 29.02
C GLY A 130 -23.58 12.44 28.18
N ASP A 131 -24.26 11.50 28.83
CA ASP A 131 -25.21 10.61 28.15
C ASP A 131 -26.46 11.40 27.70
N PRO A 132 -26.74 11.52 26.38
CA PRO A 132 -27.85 12.32 25.87
C PRO A 132 -29.23 11.77 26.26
N PHE A 133 -29.31 10.56 26.84
CA PHE A 133 -30.54 9.95 27.32
C PHE A 133 -30.57 9.68 28.84
N GLY A 134 -30.00 10.60 29.62
CA GLY A 134 -30.56 10.99 30.92
C GLY A 134 -30.65 9.89 32.00
N GLY A 135 -29.52 9.58 32.63
CA GLY A 135 -29.44 8.89 33.92
C GLY A 135 -28.67 9.73 34.94
N ASP A 136 -29.16 9.75 36.20
CA ASP A 136 -28.46 10.20 37.40
C ASP A 136 -27.69 11.54 37.36
N GLN A 137 -28.44 12.63 37.17
CA GLN A 137 -28.15 13.82 38.00
C GLN A 137 -28.52 13.50 39.47
N LEU A 138 -27.63 12.78 40.16
CA LEU A 138 -27.65 12.66 41.61
C LEU A 138 -27.66 14.07 42.20
N ASN A 139 -28.74 14.40 42.91
CA ASN A 139 -28.96 15.74 43.45
C ASN A 139 -27.77 16.16 44.31
N LEU A 140 -27.33 17.42 44.20
CA LEU A 140 -26.13 17.93 44.87
C LEU A 140 -26.17 17.79 46.41
N MET A 141 -27.37 17.67 47.01
CA MET A 141 -27.53 17.28 48.42
C MET A 141 -27.33 15.78 48.68
N GLU A 142 -27.76 14.90 47.77
CA GLU A 142 -27.60 13.45 47.86
C GLU A 142 -26.11 13.05 47.78
N VAL A 143 -25.36 13.68 46.86
CA VAL A 143 -23.91 13.49 46.74
C VAL A 143 -23.19 13.90 48.02
N ARG A 144 -23.55 15.05 48.61
CA ARG A 144 -23.00 15.49 49.90
C ARG A 144 -23.33 14.52 51.03
N ARG A 145 -24.58 14.03 51.11
CA ARG A 145 -25.01 13.03 52.10
C ARG A 145 -24.17 11.76 51.99
N LEU A 146 -23.95 11.24 50.78
CA LEU A 146 -23.16 10.02 50.53
C LEU A 146 -21.64 10.21 50.70
N GLN A 147 -21.10 11.43 50.52
CA GLN A 147 -19.72 11.74 50.92
C GLN A 147 -19.59 11.78 52.45
N GLN A 148 -20.51 12.45 53.14
CA GLN A 148 -20.48 12.61 54.58
C GLN A 148 -20.64 11.27 55.30
N GLU A 149 -21.53 10.40 54.81
CA GLU A 149 -21.68 9.01 55.27
C GLU A 149 -20.39 8.17 55.08
N ARG A 150 -19.61 8.42 54.02
CA ARG A 150 -18.31 7.74 53.81
C ARG A 150 -17.19 8.29 54.70
N TYR A 151 -17.15 9.59 54.95
CA TYR A 151 -16.24 10.17 55.93
C TYR A 151 -16.52 9.64 57.35
N GLU A 152 -17.79 9.51 57.75
CA GLU A 152 -18.17 8.89 59.03
C GLU A 152 -17.87 7.38 59.08
N ARG A 153 -17.87 6.69 57.93
CA ARG A 153 -17.49 5.27 57.80
C ARG A 153 -15.98 5.03 57.87
N GLY A 154 -15.15 6.06 57.64
CA GLY A 154 -13.69 5.95 57.72
C GLY A 154 -13.05 5.10 56.62
N GLU A 155 -13.68 4.94 55.46
CA GLU A 155 -13.04 4.29 54.30
C GLU A 155 -11.86 5.14 53.82
N GLN A 156 -10.65 4.56 53.77
CA GLN A 156 -9.46 5.26 53.31
C GLN A 156 -9.64 5.69 51.85
N MET A 157 -9.66 7.01 51.65
CA MET A 157 -9.59 7.63 50.33
C MET A 157 -8.12 7.57 49.90
N TYR A 158 -7.83 6.87 48.81
CA TYR A 158 -6.46 6.57 48.37
C TYR A 158 -5.63 7.84 48.15
N ASP A 159 -4.37 7.80 48.58
CA ASP A 159 -3.37 8.84 48.33
C ASP A 159 -3.00 8.88 46.83
N ASP A 160 -3.27 10.00 46.17
CA ASP A 160 -2.99 10.24 44.74
C ASP A 160 -1.62 10.91 44.57
N GLU A 161 -0.56 10.14 44.84
CA GLU A 161 0.86 10.52 44.78
C GLU A 161 1.29 10.93 43.35
N THR A 162 1.01 12.18 42.98
CA THR A 162 1.28 12.75 41.64
C THR A 162 2.21 13.97 41.69
N ASP A 163 3.27 13.88 42.50
CA ASP A 163 4.34 14.89 42.59
C ASP A 163 5.20 14.94 41.31
N SER A 164 4.72 15.67 40.30
CA SER A 164 5.45 15.96 39.06
C SER A 164 6.09 17.36 39.13
N SER A 165 7.06 17.52 40.02
CA SER A 165 7.83 18.77 40.16
C SER A 165 8.99 18.83 39.16
N SER A 166 8.94 19.80 38.23
CA SER A 166 10.02 20.11 37.30
C SER A 166 10.29 21.61 37.27
N ASP A 167 11.34 22.05 37.95
CA ASP A 167 11.91 23.40 37.87
C ASP A 167 13.43 23.30 37.65
N GLU A 168 14.00 24.23 36.89
CA GLU A 168 15.41 24.26 36.48
C GLU A 168 16.24 25.37 37.18
N GLU A 169 17.54 25.40 36.82
CA GLU A 169 18.50 26.51 36.92
C GLU A 169 19.26 26.83 38.23
N HIS A 170 20.60 26.78 38.09
CA HIS A 170 21.65 27.63 38.71
C HIS A 170 21.82 27.63 40.26
N ALA A 171 23.01 27.79 40.87
CA ALA A 171 24.30 28.36 40.40
C ALA A 171 25.52 27.78 41.23
N PRO A 172 26.78 28.30 41.21
CA PRO A 172 27.98 27.42 41.17
C PRO A 172 29.15 27.67 42.18
N ARG A 173 30.09 26.71 42.25
CA ARG A 173 31.53 26.82 42.68
C ARG A 173 32.25 25.48 42.38
N THR A 174 33.44 25.32 41.79
CA THR A 174 34.83 25.87 42.02
C THR A 174 35.32 25.66 43.46
N THR A 175 36.53 25.13 43.78
CA THR A 175 37.81 24.88 43.05
C THR A 175 38.67 23.90 43.92
N ILE A 176 39.84 23.28 43.59
CA ILE A 176 40.85 23.27 42.48
C ILE A 176 41.75 21.99 42.59
N ASP A 177 42.53 21.64 41.54
CA ASP A 177 43.78 20.80 41.54
C ASP A 177 43.72 19.28 41.93
N GLN A 178 44.63 18.38 41.49
CA GLN A 178 45.79 18.49 40.57
C GLN A 178 46.19 17.16 39.86
N ALA A 179 46.76 17.30 38.66
CA ALA A 179 47.94 16.60 38.10
C ALA A 179 48.00 15.07 37.82
N ASN A 180 48.46 14.76 36.59
CA ASN A 180 49.48 13.76 36.20
C ASN A 180 49.15 12.24 36.25
N ASP A 181 49.74 11.37 35.40
CA ASP A 181 50.35 11.47 34.06
C ASP A 181 50.50 10.03 33.47
N GLU A 182 51.15 9.87 32.32
CA GLU A 182 51.57 8.61 31.65
C GLU A 182 50.40 7.82 30.98
N SER A 183 50.36 7.53 29.67
CA SER A 183 51.36 7.01 28.69
C SER A 183 51.66 5.51 28.90
N GLU A 184 51.77 4.63 27.91
CA GLU A 184 51.95 4.74 26.44
C GLU A 184 50.79 4.02 25.66
N THR A 185 50.50 4.19 24.35
CA THR A 185 51.29 4.01 23.10
C THR A 185 51.97 2.63 22.99
N SER A 186 52.05 1.87 21.88
CA SER A 186 51.70 2.01 20.44
C SER A 186 51.32 0.59 19.88
N THR A 187 51.16 0.24 18.58
CA THR A 187 51.40 0.88 17.27
C THR A 187 50.58 0.17 16.18
N SER A 188 50.39 0.80 15.01
CA SER A 188 49.97 0.16 13.76
C SER A 188 51.09 0.18 12.70
N ALA A 189 51.18 -0.88 11.88
CA ALA A 189 51.82 -0.95 10.55
C ALA A 189 51.41 -2.32 9.92
N THR A 190 50.89 -2.48 8.70
CA THR A 190 51.24 -1.93 7.36
C THR A 190 52.37 -2.70 6.67
N SER A 191 51.99 -3.67 5.84
CA SER A 191 52.45 -3.88 4.44
C SER A 191 51.53 -4.89 3.75
#